data_AF-A0A2N6T4N0-F1
#
_entry.id   AF-A0A2N6T4N0-F1
#
_cell.length_a   1.000
_cell.length_b   1.000
_cell.length_c   1.000
_cell.angle_alpha   90.00
_cell.angle_beta   90.00
_cell.angle_gamma   90.00
#
_symmetry.space_group_name_H-M   'P 1'
#
loop_
_entity.id
_entity.type
_entity.pdbx_description
1 polymer ?
#
loop_
_entity_poly.entity_id
_entity_poly.type
_entity_poly.pdbx_seq_one_letter_code
_entity_poly.pdbx_strand_id
1 'polypeptide(L)'
;MTNLFNGMTITRPIHLESLGSRPGLVPISDTFGLAPELLIDTNLALRDAEFHHQRLGYQIPQAYRAAAFALENPHLTLTGFGALALYGAKFLGDGCDTVFAEKQVSRSQKAAPGKPHITRAALAIHEKWRAYLRGTWISIASPAVAVAHALKDIRRERVGWHVVPCGDLHPTLIRAIQLIDVSRHLTIDPLHTLAACKNRLDIPWVTDALIRSSAQAESPKETEMRLIADQVAKKHDLHLQEQVPVQANGRWITRFDLALICPVSRQRFGLMYDGIQHWDYGRRNKDARINLDATIEGWVPLRFSSASLPTMFEDLDRFFTRVLSR
;
A
#
# COMPACT_ATOMS: atom_id res chain seq x y z
N MET A 1 -9.42 10.24 -9.86
CA MET A 1 -8.33 10.76 -9.00
C MET A 1 -8.96 11.49 -7.84
N THR A 2 -8.54 11.23 -6.60
CA THR A 2 -9.05 11.93 -5.41
C THR A 2 -8.27 13.23 -5.27
N ASN A 3 -8.93 14.39 -5.39
CA ASN A 3 -8.28 15.68 -5.18
C ASN A 3 -8.24 15.97 -3.67
N LEU A 4 -7.04 15.95 -3.06
CA LEU A 4 -6.87 16.13 -1.63
C LEU A 4 -6.61 17.61 -1.31
N PHE A 5 -7.46 18.20 -0.45
CA PHE A 5 -7.29 19.59 0.00
C PHE A 5 -7.85 19.79 1.41
N ASN A 6 -7.39 20.84 2.09
CA ASN A 6 -7.90 21.22 3.39
C ASN A 6 -9.36 21.71 3.28
N GLY A 7 -10.27 21.13 4.04
CA GLY A 7 -11.71 21.41 3.97
C GLY A 7 -12.48 20.45 3.05
N MET A 8 -11.85 19.40 2.51
CA MET A 8 -12.52 18.45 1.64
C MET A 8 -13.57 17.59 2.37
N THR A 9 -14.50 17.03 1.61
CA THR A 9 -15.41 15.98 2.10
C THR A 9 -14.82 14.61 1.81
N ILE A 10 -14.83 13.72 2.80
CA ILE A 10 -14.49 12.32 2.61
C ILE A 10 -15.67 11.65 1.91
N THR A 11 -15.55 11.45 0.59
CA THR A 11 -16.61 10.90 -0.27
C THR A 11 -16.63 9.38 -0.33
N ARG A 12 -15.63 8.70 0.26
CA ARG A 12 -15.60 7.23 0.32
C ARG A 12 -16.83 6.72 1.07
N PRO A 13 -17.56 5.72 0.55
CA PRO A 13 -18.65 5.12 1.29
C PRO A 13 -18.08 4.36 2.50
N ILE A 14 -18.19 4.97 3.67
CA ILE A 14 -17.85 4.34 4.95
C ILE A 14 -19.16 4.11 5.69
N HIS A 15 -19.64 2.89 5.60
CA HIS A 15 -20.88 2.44 6.25
C HIS A 15 -20.60 2.15 7.73
N LEU A 16 -20.80 3.16 8.57
CA LEU A 16 -20.76 3.03 10.03
C LEU A 16 -22.19 3.04 10.57
N GLU A 17 -22.51 2.04 11.37
CA GLU A 17 -23.79 1.92 12.06
C GLU A 17 -23.61 2.28 13.54
N SER A 18 -24.62 2.90 14.14
CA SER A 18 -24.62 3.12 15.59
C SER A 18 -24.70 1.76 16.29
N LEU A 19 -23.84 1.55 17.29
CA LEU A 19 -23.83 0.31 18.05
C LEU A 19 -25.22 0.11 18.70
N GLY A 20 -25.79 -1.09 18.52
CA GLY A 20 -27.14 -1.40 18.99
C GLY A 20 -28.28 -1.01 18.05
N SER A 21 -28.02 -0.41 16.87
CA SER A 21 -29.05 -0.14 15.87
C SER A 21 -29.70 -1.41 15.30
N ARG A 22 -28.94 -2.50 15.24
CA ARG A 22 -29.42 -3.85 14.91
C ARG A 22 -28.59 -4.94 15.58
N PRO A 23 -29.14 -6.15 15.76
CA PRO A 23 -28.39 -7.30 16.27
C PRO A 23 -27.22 -7.69 15.35
N GLY A 24 -26.14 -8.21 15.94
CA GLY A 24 -25.02 -8.82 15.21
C GLY A 24 -23.92 -7.86 14.73
N LEU A 25 -24.00 -6.56 15.07
CA LEU A 25 -22.91 -5.63 14.79
C LEU A 25 -21.67 -5.93 15.64
N VAL A 26 -20.51 -5.88 15.00
CA VAL A 26 -19.21 -6.05 15.65
C VAL A 26 -18.71 -4.68 16.10
N PRO A 27 -18.42 -4.47 17.39
CA PRO A 27 -18.07 -3.15 17.91
C PRO A 27 -16.73 -2.66 17.33
N ILE A 28 -16.74 -1.45 16.77
CA ILE A 28 -15.53 -0.72 16.38
C ILE A 28 -15.03 0.13 17.55
N SER A 29 -15.98 0.76 18.22
CA SER A 29 -15.79 1.71 19.33
C SER A 29 -17.02 1.68 20.24
N ASP A 30 -17.10 2.60 21.20
CA ASP A 30 -18.25 2.68 22.13
C ASP A 30 -19.55 3.10 21.41
N THR A 31 -19.45 3.84 20.30
CA THR A 31 -20.61 4.39 19.58
C THR A 31 -20.92 3.65 18.28
N PHE A 32 -19.92 3.06 17.62
CA PHE A 32 -20.06 2.54 16.26
C PHE A 32 -19.77 1.04 16.17
N GLY A 33 -20.57 0.36 15.33
CA GLY A 33 -20.39 -1.03 14.95
C GLY A 33 -20.24 -1.21 13.45
N LEU A 34 -19.71 -2.38 13.06
CA LEU A 34 -19.56 -2.82 11.68
C LEU A 34 -20.34 -4.12 11.44
N ALA A 35 -20.91 -4.24 10.26
CA ALA A 35 -21.54 -5.46 9.83
C ALA A 35 -20.49 -6.58 9.63
N PRO A 36 -20.74 -7.84 10.08
CA PRO A 36 -19.79 -8.94 9.97
C PRO A 36 -19.26 -9.21 8.56
N GLU A 37 -20.09 -8.98 7.54
CA GLU A 37 -19.75 -9.15 6.12
C GLU A 37 -18.67 -8.19 5.60
N LEU A 38 -18.38 -7.11 6.34
CA LEU A 38 -17.34 -6.13 6.02
C LEU A 38 -16.03 -6.38 6.79
N LEU A 39 -15.97 -7.43 7.61
CA LEU A 39 -14.75 -7.80 8.33
C LEU A 39 -13.71 -8.42 7.40
N ILE A 40 -12.46 -8.19 7.77
CA ILE A 40 -11.30 -8.88 7.24
C ILE A 40 -11.29 -10.31 7.81
N ASP A 41 -10.90 -11.27 6.95
CA ASP A 41 -10.72 -12.66 7.34
C ASP A 41 -9.82 -12.79 8.59
N THR A 42 -10.25 -13.63 9.53
CA THR A 42 -9.56 -13.81 10.81
C THR A 42 -8.11 -14.26 10.63
N ASN A 43 -7.83 -15.14 9.67
CA ASN A 43 -6.46 -15.62 9.45
C ASN A 43 -5.58 -14.53 8.86
N LEU A 44 -6.14 -13.66 8.01
CA LEU A 44 -5.41 -12.49 7.51
C LEU A 44 -5.10 -11.50 8.64
N ALA A 45 -6.07 -11.22 9.51
CA ALA A 45 -5.86 -10.34 10.66
C ALA A 45 -4.82 -10.89 11.65
N LEU A 46 -4.81 -12.21 11.88
CA LEU A 46 -3.80 -12.89 12.71
C LEU A 46 -2.42 -12.85 12.06
N ARG A 47 -2.34 -13.06 10.75
CA ARG A 47 -1.07 -12.95 10.01
C ARG A 47 -0.49 -11.55 10.08
N ASP A 48 -1.32 -10.52 9.93
CA ASP A 48 -0.87 -9.13 10.03
C ASP A 48 -0.40 -8.80 11.46
N ALA A 49 -1.03 -9.39 12.49
CA ALA A 49 -0.63 -9.24 13.87
C ALA A 49 0.82 -9.70 14.14
N GLU A 50 1.35 -10.66 13.39
CA GLU A 50 2.74 -11.12 13.52
C GLU A 50 3.76 -10.00 13.26
N PHE A 51 3.38 -9.02 12.43
CA PHE A 51 4.21 -7.87 12.07
C PHE A 51 3.89 -6.62 12.90
N HIS A 52 3.01 -6.75 13.89
CA HIS A 52 2.64 -5.69 14.81
C HIS A 52 3.43 -5.81 16.13
N HIS A 53 4.06 -4.74 16.60
CA HIS A 53 4.90 -4.79 17.81
C HIS A 53 4.15 -5.25 19.08
N GLN A 54 2.83 -5.04 19.15
CA GLN A 54 1.95 -5.49 20.24
C GLN A 54 1.16 -6.77 19.89
N ARG A 55 1.41 -7.38 18.72
CA ARG A 55 0.64 -8.53 18.20
C ARG A 55 -0.87 -8.30 18.17
N LEU A 56 -1.28 -7.10 17.76
CA LEU A 56 -2.70 -6.75 17.62
C LEU A 56 -3.16 -7.12 16.21
N GLY A 57 -4.19 -7.95 16.12
CA GLY A 57 -4.88 -8.28 14.88
C GLY A 57 -6.16 -7.47 14.73
N TYR A 58 -6.33 -6.80 13.59
CA TYR A 58 -7.50 -5.98 13.32
C TYR A 58 -8.37 -6.62 12.24
N GLN A 59 -9.55 -7.10 12.62
CA GLN A 59 -10.54 -7.58 11.65
C GLN A 59 -11.35 -6.44 11.02
N ILE A 60 -11.39 -5.28 11.68
CA ILE A 60 -12.11 -4.12 11.19
C ILE A 60 -11.14 -3.31 10.31
N PRO A 61 -11.48 -3.07 9.02
CA PRO A 61 -10.58 -2.34 8.13
C PRO A 61 -10.27 -0.94 8.65
N GLN A 62 -9.07 -0.45 8.36
CA GLN A 62 -8.52 0.78 8.92
C GLN A 62 -9.38 2.01 8.60
N ALA A 63 -10.01 2.06 7.42
CA ALA A 63 -10.89 3.16 7.06
C ALA A 63 -12.11 3.28 8.00
N TYR A 64 -12.68 2.15 8.44
CA TYR A 64 -13.82 2.14 9.37
C TYR A 64 -13.38 2.50 10.78
N ARG A 65 -12.27 1.93 11.27
CA ARG A 65 -11.69 2.30 12.58
C ARG A 65 -11.35 3.77 12.65
N ALA A 66 -10.66 4.29 11.63
CA ALA A 66 -10.28 5.70 11.54
C ALA A 66 -11.49 6.63 11.50
N ALA A 67 -12.52 6.29 10.73
CA ALA A 67 -13.74 7.08 10.68
C ALA A 67 -14.49 7.08 12.02
N ALA A 68 -14.69 5.91 12.64
CA ALA A 68 -15.40 5.79 13.91
C ALA A 68 -14.71 6.60 15.01
N PHE A 69 -13.40 6.38 15.21
CA PHE A 69 -12.66 7.10 16.25
C PHE A 69 -12.55 8.60 15.97
N ALA A 70 -12.47 9.03 14.71
CA ALA A 70 -12.42 10.46 14.38
C ALA A 70 -13.76 11.17 14.59
N LEU A 71 -14.89 10.49 14.38
CA LEU A 71 -16.22 11.02 14.66
C LEU A 71 -16.48 11.15 16.17
N GLU A 72 -15.98 10.21 16.97
CA GLU A 72 -16.05 10.28 18.44
C GLU A 72 -15.09 11.32 19.03
N ASN A 73 -13.97 11.57 18.35
CA ASN A 73 -12.90 12.44 18.84
C ASN A 73 -12.53 13.53 17.82
N PRO A 74 -13.46 14.42 17.43
CA PRO A 74 -13.23 15.38 16.33
C PRO A 74 -12.15 16.42 16.63
N HIS A 75 -11.80 16.59 17.91
CA HIS A 75 -10.76 17.51 18.38
C HIS A 75 -9.33 16.94 18.26
N LEU A 76 -9.19 15.61 18.22
CA LEU A 76 -7.89 14.96 18.04
C LEU A 76 -7.52 14.92 16.55
N THR A 77 -6.24 15.15 16.22
CA THR A 77 -5.80 15.10 14.82
C THR A 77 -5.46 13.69 14.39
N LEU A 78 -6.30 13.07 13.55
CA LEU A 78 -6.05 11.75 12.95
C LEU A 78 -4.83 11.80 12.02
N THR A 79 -3.95 10.80 12.08
CA THR A 79 -2.70 10.77 11.29
C THR A 79 -2.27 9.35 10.90
N GLY A 80 -1.13 9.21 10.24
CA GLY A 80 -0.57 7.93 9.82
C GLY A 80 -1.48 7.15 8.87
N PHE A 81 -1.49 5.82 9.01
CA PHE A 81 -2.30 4.92 8.19
C PHE A 81 -3.81 5.20 8.27
N GLY A 82 -4.31 5.67 9.42
CA GLY A 82 -5.73 6.01 9.58
C GLY A 82 -6.15 7.17 8.68
N ALA A 83 -5.35 8.24 8.64
CA ALA A 83 -5.58 9.36 7.74
C ALA A 83 -5.44 8.95 6.27
N LEU A 84 -4.41 8.18 5.93
CA LEU A 84 -4.21 7.67 4.56
C LEU A 84 -5.36 6.81 4.08
N ALA A 85 -5.95 5.97 4.94
CA ALA A 85 -7.12 5.17 4.61
C ALA A 85 -8.34 6.05 4.29
N LEU A 86 -8.56 7.14 5.04
CA LEU A 86 -9.62 8.12 4.74
C LEU A 86 -9.35 8.91 3.45
N TYR A 87 -8.08 9.17 3.12
CA TYR A 87 -7.68 9.76 1.84
C TYR A 87 -7.84 8.82 0.65
N GLY A 88 -8.06 7.52 0.90
CA GLY A 88 -8.36 6.54 -0.13
C GLY A 88 -7.27 5.51 -0.37
N ALA A 89 -6.24 5.42 0.50
CA ALA A 89 -5.27 4.32 0.43
C ALA A 89 -6.01 2.98 0.47
N LYS A 90 -5.72 2.11 -0.50
CA LYS A 90 -6.40 0.81 -0.66
C LYS A 90 -5.69 -0.33 0.06
N PHE A 91 -4.40 -0.17 0.35
CA PHE A 91 -3.53 -1.24 0.87
C PHE A 91 -2.80 -0.77 2.14
N LEU A 92 -2.14 -1.72 2.81
CA LEU A 92 -1.15 -1.53 3.89
C LEU A 92 -1.70 -1.07 5.25
N GLY A 93 -2.86 -0.41 5.29
CA GLY A 93 -3.37 0.22 6.51
C GLY A 93 -4.06 -0.72 7.50
N ASP A 94 -4.59 -1.85 7.05
CA ASP A 94 -5.57 -2.63 7.82
C ASP A 94 -4.99 -3.30 9.07
N GLY A 95 -3.75 -3.81 9.01
CA GLY A 95 -3.01 -4.34 10.16
C GLY A 95 -2.38 -3.27 11.06
N CYS A 96 -2.54 -1.98 10.76
CA CYS A 96 -1.88 -0.89 11.48
C CYS A 96 -2.78 -0.24 12.53
N ASP A 97 -2.17 0.32 13.58
CA ASP A 97 -2.86 1.15 14.57
C ASP A 97 -3.56 2.35 13.90
N THR A 98 -4.74 2.72 14.41
CA THR A 98 -5.30 4.05 14.14
C THR A 98 -4.64 5.04 15.09
N VAL A 99 -4.02 6.10 14.57
CA VAL A 99 -3.18 7.01 15.37
C VAL A 99 -3.74 8.43 15.40
N PHE A 100 -3.83 9.02 16.58
CA PHE A 100 -4.08 10.45 16.79
C PHE A 100 -2.84 11.16 17.33
N ALA A 101 -2.57 12.36 16.82
CA ALA A 101 -1.57 13.28 17.35
C ALA A 101 -2.25 14.33 18.23
N GLU A 102 -1.85 14.41 19.49
CA GLU A 102 -2.31 15.43 20.45
C GLU A 102 -1.13 16.01 21.24
N LYS A 103 -1.08 17.33 21.42
CA LYS A 103 0.00 18.00 22.16
C LYS A 103 -0.22 17.90 23.68
N GLN A 104 -1.47 17.99 24.11
CA GLN A 104 -1.84 18.19 25.51
C GLN A 104 -1.97 16.91 26.34
N VAL A 105 -1.82 15.73 25.73
CA VAL A 105 -1.80 14.48 26.50
C VAL A 105 -0.53 14.36 27.36
N SER A 106 -0.72 14.03 28.64
CA SER A 106 0.37 13.89 29.61
C SER A 106 1.32 12.73 29.27
N ARG A 107 0.77 11.64 28.71
CA ARG A 107 1.51 10.47 28.20
C ARG A 107 0.83 9.90 26.96
N SER A 108 1.61 9.30 26.07
CA SER A 108 1.07 8.55 24.93
C SER A 108 0.26 7.36 25.42
N GLN A 109 -0.90 7.12 24.82
CA GLN A 109 -1.79 5.99 25.10
C GLN A 109 -1.60 4.94 24.02
N LYS A 110 -1.31 3.69 24.41
CA LYS A 110 -1.13 2.60 23.45
C LYS A 110 -2.47 2.20 22.82
N ALA A 111 -2.43 1.75 21.56
CA ALA A 111 -3.60 1.14 20.93
C ALA A 111 -4.03 -0.13 21.68
N ALA A 112 -5.31 -0.42 21.62
CA ALA A 112 -5.92 -1.66 22.09
C ALA A 112 -7.13 -1.99 21.19
N PRO A 113 -7.69 -3.21 21.25
CA PRO A 113 -8.97 -3.49 20.59
C PRO A 113 -10.03 -2.46 20.99
N GLY A 114 -10.65 -1.82 19.99
CA GLY A 114 -11.64 -0.76 20.21
C GLY A 114 -11.08 0.60 20.66
N LYS A 115 -9.76 0.79 20.71
CA LYS A 115 -9.13 2.06 21.13
C LYS A 115 -7.97 2.48 20.22
N PRO A 116 -7.92 3.75 19.77
CA PRO A 116 -6.82 4.22 18.95
C PRO A 116 -5.52 4.42 19.77
N HIS A 117 -4.38 4.45 19.08
CA HIS A 117 -3.13 4.96 19.64
C HIS A 117 -3.18 6.49 19.70
N ILE A 118 -2.92 7.07 20.87
CA ILE A 118 -2.80 8.53 21.01
C ILE A 118 -1.35 8.86 21.31
N THR A 119 -0.68 9.54 20.38
CA THR A 119 0.72 9.95 20.51
C THR A 119 0.83 11.42 20.90
N ARG A 120 1.78 11.71 21.80
CA ARG A 120 2.15 13.09 22.12
C ARG A 120 2.95 13.69 20.98
N ALA A 121 2.29 14.47 20.14
CA ALA A 121 2.92 15.13 18.99
C ALA A 121 2.28 16.50 18.74
N ALA A 122 3.12 17.53 18.64
CA ALA A 122 2.70 18.84 18.20
C ALA A 122 2.75 18.90 16.67
N LEU A 123 1.61 19.18 16.04
CA LEU A 123 1.51 19.49 14.63
C LEU A 123 1.34 21.00 14.46
N ALA A 124 2.07 21.58 13.50
CA ALA A 124 1.91 22.98 13.15
C ALA A 124 0.53 23.23 12.53
N ILE A 125 0.08 24.50 12.50
CA ILE A 125 -1.26 24.85 11.99
C ILE A 125 -1.45 24.37 10.54
N HIS A 126 -0.46 24.56 9.68
CA HIS A 126 -0.52 24.13 8.28
C HIS A 126 -0.45 22.60 8.08
N GLU A 127 -0.02 21.87 9.11
CA GLU A 127 0.01 20.40 9.12
C GLU A 127 -1.32 19.80 9.58
N LYS A 128 -2.22 20.63 10.13
CA LYS A 128 -3.56 20.23 10.58
C LYS A 128 -4.59 20.69 9.55
N TRP A 129 -5.24 19.72 8.92
CA TRP A 129 -6.35 19.94 8.02
C TRP A 129 -7.68 19.62 8.73
N ARG A 130 -8.76 20.06 8.10
CA ARG A 130 -10.13 19.66 8.44
C ARG A 130 -10.71 18.89 7.27
N ALA A 131 -11.47 17.84 7.57
CA ALA A 131 -12.24 17.12 6.57
C ALA A 131 -13.68 16.93 7.07
N TYR A 132 -14.62 16.96 6.14
CA TYR A 132 -16.03 16.70 6.43
C TYR A 132 -16.30 15.21 6.26
N LEU A 133 -16.77 14.56 7.32
CA LEU A 133 -17.05 13.13 7.36
C LEU A 133 -18.43 12.94 8.01
N ARG A 134 -19.37 12.37 7.26
CA ARG A 134 -20.72 12.00 7.74
C ARG A 134 -21.41 13.09 8.59
N GLY A 135 -21.41 14.34 8.12
CA GLY A 135 -22.08 15.43 8.81
C GLY A 135 -21.19 16.22 9.78
N THR A 136 -19.99 15.72 10.09
CA THR A 136 -19.11 16.25 11.13
C THR A 136 -17.76 16.67 10.58
N TRP A 137 -17.27 17.81 11.04
CA TRP A 137 -15.89 18.23 10.78
C TRP A 137 -14.93 17.50 11.73
N ILE A 138 -13.97 16.77 11.16
CA ILE A 138 -12.90 16.11 11.90
C ILE A 138 -11.55 16.80 11.68
N SER A 139 -10.64 16.71 12.66
CA SER A 139 -9.24 17.12 12.49
C SER A 139 -8.41 15.97 11.92
N ILE A 140 -7.64 16.22 10.86
CA ILE A 140 -6.82 15.23 10.17
C ILE A 140 -5.49 15.85 9.74
N ALA A 141 -4.39 15.09 9.80
CA ALA A 141 -3.08 15.58 9.39
C ALA A 141 -3.01 15.74 7.87
N SER A 142 -2.28 16.75 7.38
CA SER A 142 -2.06 16.93 5.94
C SER A 142 -1.49 15.64 5.30
N PRO A 143 -1.76 15.37 4.00
CA PRO A 143 -1.38 14.11 3.36
C PRO A 143 0.11 13.76 3.53
N ALA A 144 1.01 14.72 3.30
CA ALA A 144 2.45 14.50 3.48
C ALA A 144 2.84 14.17 4.93
N VAL A 145 2.19 14.80 5.92
CA VAL A 145 2.44 14.52 7.35
C VAL A 145 1.89 13.15 7.75
N ALA A 146 0.74 12.74 7.20
CA ALA A 146 0.21 11.39 7.39
C ALA A 146 1.18 10.33 6.86
N VAL A 147 1.77 10.53 5.68
CA VAL A 147 2.84 9.66 5.15
C VAL A 147 4.07 9.65 6.06
N ALA A 148 4.55 10.82 6.49
CA ALA A 148 5.73 10.91 7.37
C ALA A 148 5.53 10.18 8.71
N HIS A 149 4.33 10.26 9.29
CA HIS A 149 4.01 9.52 10.51
C HIS A 149 3.89 8.02 10.28
N ALA A 150 3.29 7.58 9.17
CA ALA A 150 3.25 6.16 8.81
C ALA A 150 4.66 5.59 8.55
N LEU A 151 5.52 6.32 7.84
CA LEU A 151 6.93 5.97 7.65
C LEU A 151 7.69 5.86 8.98
N LYS A 152 7.38 6.73 9.95
CA LYS A 152 7.97 6.69 11.29
C LYS A 152 7.58 5.43 12.06
N ASP A 153 6.33 4.96 11.92
CA ASP A 153 5.90 3.72 12.56
C ASP A 153 6.48 2.48 11.87
N ILE A 154 6.64 2.50 10.53
CA ILE A 154 7.39 1.46 9.79
C ILE A 154 8.85 1.42 10.24
N ARG A 155 9.54 2.57 10.28
CA ARG A 155 10.97 2.66 10.62
C ARG A 155 11.25 2.20 12.05
N ARG A 156 10.29 2.37 12.95
CA ARG A 156 10.35 1.93 14.34
C ARG A 156 9.83 0.51 14.55
N GLU A 157 9.47 -0.18 13.46
CA GLU A 157 8.92 -1.54 13.48
C GLU A 157 7.72 -1.69 14.41
N ARG A 158 6.92 -0.62 14.54
CA ARG A 158 5.66 -0.67 15.30
C ARG A 158 4.59 -1.42 14.53
N VAL A 159 4.61 -1.25 13.23
CA VAL A 159 3.68 -1.87 12.28
C VAL A 159 4.45 -2.37 11.08
N GLY A 160 3.89 -3.36 10.41
CA GLY A 160 4.41 -3.90 9.17
C GLY A 160 3.49 -4.94 8.58
N TRP A 161 3.96 -5.58 7.53
CA TRP A 161 3.30 -6.69 6.85
C TRP A 161 4.37 -7.56 6.19
N HIS A 162 3.97 -8.74 5.71
CA HIS A 162 4.88 -9.62 4.99
C HIS A 162 5.34 -9.01 3.66
N VAL A 163 6.65 -8.93 3.46
CA VAL A 163 7.31 -8.55 2.20
C VAL A 163 8.24 -9.68 1.78
N VAL A 164 8.31 -9.99 0.48
CA VAL A 164 9.32 -10.94 -0.02
C VAL A 164 10.71 -10.29 0.01
N PRO A 165 11.79 -11.08 0.16
CA PRO A 165 13.15 -10.58 -0.01
C PRO A 165 13.34 -9.94 -1.39
N CYS A 166 13.90 -8.73 -1.42
CA CYS A 166 14.21 -8.01 -2.65
C CYS A 166 15.71 -7.67 -2.63
N GLY A 167 16.55 -8.67 -2.88
CA GLY A 167 18.01 -8.53 -2.73
C GLY A 167 18.41 -8.25 -1.29
N ASP A 168 19.39 -7.36 -1.10
CA ASP A 168 19.90 -6.98 0.23
C ASP A 168 19.05 -5.90 0.93
N LEU A 169 17.88 -5.55 0.38
CA LEU A 169 17.03 -4.51 0.98
C LEU A 169 16.40 -5.00 2.27
N HIS A 170 16.58 -4.24 3.35
CA HIS A 170 15.94 -4.52 4.62
C HIS A 170 14.41 -4.43 4.51
N PRO A 171 13.61 -5.32 5.15
CA PRO A 171 12.16 -5.31 5.07
C PRO A 171 11.49 -3.97 5.38
N THR A 172 12.03 -3.20 6.33
CA THR A 172 11.49 -1.86 6.66
C THR A 172 11.62 -0.86 5.51
N LEU A 173 12.69 -0.95 4.70
CA LEU A 173 12.87 -0.12 3.52
C LEU A 173 11.89 -0.54 2.41
N ILE A 174 11.68 -1.83 2.20
CA ILE A 174 10.69 -2.33 1.22
C ILE A 174 9.29 -1.82 1.56
N ARG A 175 8.87 -1.90 2.83
CA ARG A 175 7.58 -1.37 3.29
C ARG A 175 7.46 0.15 3.12
N ALA A 176 8.56 0.87 3.34
CA ALA A 176 8.60 2.31 3.11
C ALA A 176 8.42 2.66 1.62
N ILE A 177 9.07 1.93 0.72
CA ILE A 177 8.90 2.08 -0.73
C ILE A 177 7.44 1.83 -1.12
N GLN A 178 6.85 0.72 -0.64
CA GLN A 178 5.43 0.40 -0.89
C GLN A 178 4.47 1.50 -0.39
N LEU A 179 4.72 2.05 0.79
CA LEU A 179 3.91 3.16 1.32
C LEU A 179 4.04 4.42 0.44
N ILE A 180 5.24 4.72 -0.04
CA ILE A 180 5.47 5.87 -0.92
C ILE A 180 4.78 5.66 -2.28
N ASP A 181 4.87 4.46 -2.86
CA ASP A 181 4.15 4.10 -4.10
C ASP A 181 2.64 4.33 -3.91
N VAL A 182 2.06 3.82 -2.81
CA VAL A 182 0.64 4.04 -2.47
C VAL A 182 0.31 5.53 -2.30
N SER A 183 1.19 6.31 -1.69
CA SER A 183 0.98 7.75 -1.49
C SER A 183 0.95 8.53 -2.81
N ARG A 184 1.73 8.11 -3.81
CA ARG A 184 1.77 8.73 -5.14
C ARG A 184 0.46 8.49 -5.90
N HIS A 185 -0.19 7.33 -5.71
CA HIS A 185 -1.54 7.08 -6.24
C HIS A 185 -2.62 7.96 -5.63
N LEU A 186 -2.37 8.49 -4.43
CA LEU A 186 -3.21 9.51 -3.80
C LEU A 186 -2.84 10.93 -4.25
N THR A 187 -1.98 11.08 -5.26
CA THR A 187 -1.48 12.36 -5.78
C THR A 187 -0.68 13.17 -4.76
N ILE A 188 -0.10 12.52 -3.75
CA ILE A 188 0.75 13.16 -2.75
C ILE A 188 2.14 13.38 -3.34
N ASP A 189 2.59 14.63 -3.35
CA ASP A 189 3.90 15.02 -3.89
C ASP A 189 5.06 14.39 -3.05
N PRO A 190 6.00 13.67 -3.68
CA PRO A 190 7.22 13.17 -3.03
C PRO A 190 8.05 14.25 -2.32
N LEU A 191 8.12 15.47 -2.86
CA LEU A 191 8.87 16.58 -2.26
C LEU A 191 8.20 17.08 -0.98
N HIS A 192 6.86 17.17 -0.98
CA HIS A 192 6.12 17.49 0.25
C HIS A 192 6.28 16.39 1.29
N THR A 193 6.31 15.12 0.88
CA THR A 193 6.58 13.99 1.78
C THR A 193 7.97 14.11 2.41
N LEU A 194 9.01 14.39 1.61
CA LEU A 194 10.37 14.59 2.10
C LEU A 194 10.45 15.77 3.09
N ALA A 195 9.81 16.89 2.76
CA ALA A 195 9.75 18.07 3.62
C ALA A 195 9.06 17.75 4.97
N ALA A 196 7.95 17.01 4.94
CA ALA A 196 7.24 16.59 6.15
C ALA A 196 8.07 15.62 7.02
N CYS A 197 8.99 14.86 6.43
CA CYS A 197 9.89 13.97 7.17
C CYS A 197 11.03 14.70 7.89
N LYS A 198 11.32 15.96 7.53
CA LYS A 198 12.37 16.77 8.16
C LYS A 198 12.15 16.86 9.67
N ASN A 199 13.22 16.61 10.43
CA ASN A 199 13.22 16.55 11.90
C ASN A 199 12.33 15.47 12.53
N ARG A 200 11.77 14.53 11.74
CA ARG A 200 10.94 13.41 12.23
C ARG A 200 11.56 12.04 11.96
N LEU A 201 12.33 11.95 10.88
CA LEU A 201 12.91 10.74 10.32
C LEU A 201 14.34 11.01 9.82
N ASP A 202 15.09 9.93 9.64
CA ASP A 202 16.39 9.97 8.97
C ASP A 202 16.21 10.30 7.49
N ILE A 203 16.69 11.46 7.06
CA ILE A 203 16.48 11.96 5.70
C ILE A 203 17.15 11.08 4.64
N PRO A 204 18.41 10.62 4.79
CA PRO A 204 19.00 9.65 3.87
C PRO A 204 18.13 8.40 3.65
N TRP A 205 17.61 7.79 4.71
CA TRP A 205 16.72 6.63 4.59
C TRP A 205 15.41 6.95 3.84
N VAL A 206 14.79 8.10 4.09
CA VAL A 206 13.58 8.52 3.36
C VAL A 206 13.90 8.80 1.89
N THR A 207 15.02 9.45 1.61
CA THR A 207 15.48 9.73 0.25
C THR A 207 15.74 8.45 -0.53
N ASP A 208 16.37 7.45 0.08
CA ASP A 208 16.60 6.14 -0.56
C ASP A 208 15.26 5.46 -0.91
N ALA A 209 14.28 5.48 0.00
CA ALA A 209 12.94 4.98 -0.28
C ALA A 209 12.25 5.75 -1.42
N LEU A 210 12.37 7.08 -1.47
CA LEU A 210 11.80 7.92 -2.53
C LEU A 210 12.43 7.66 -3.90
N ILE A 211 13.75 7.51 -3.97
CA ILE A 211 14.48 7.21 -5.22
C ILE A 211 14.05 5.85 -5.77
N ARG A 212 13.83 4.88 -4.89
CA ARG A 212 13.42 3.52 -5.28
C ARG A 212 11.92 3.37 -5.51
N SER A 213 11.10 4.35 -5.16
CA SER A 213 9.65 4.31 -5.34
C SER A 213 9.23 4.67 -6.76
N SER A 214 8.06 4.18 -7.19
CA SER A 214 7.45 4.42 -8.49
C SER A 214 6.00 4.89 -8.33
N ALA A 215 5.53 5.73 -9.26
CA ALA A 215 4.11 6.10 -9.33
C ALA A 215 3.28 5.06 -10.12
N GLN A 216 3.92 4.02 -10.67
CA GLN A 216 3.29 3.09 -11.61
C GLN A 216 2.95 1.72 -11.02
N ALA A 217 3.52 1.35 -9.87
CA ALA A 217 3.16 0.10 -9.18
C ALA A 217 1.76 0.20 -8.59
N GLU A 218 0.78 -0.56 -9.09
CA GLU A 218 -0.64 -0.45 -8.71
C GLU A 218 -0.97 -1.25 -7.44
N SER A 219 -0.04 -2.09 -6.97
CA SER A 219 -0.17 -2.88 -5.75
C SER A 219 1.17 -3.04 -5.01
N PRO A 220 1.17 -3.33 -3.69
CA PRO A 220 2.40 -3.61 -2.96
C PRO A 220 3.21 -4.77 -3.53
N LYS A 221 2.54 -5.75 -4.15
CA LYS A 221 3.22 -6.92 -4.74
C LYS A 221 3.86 -6.59 -6.09
N GLU A 222 3.30 -5.68 -6.87
CA GLU A 222 4.00 -5.10 -8.02
C GLU A 222 5.23 -4.30 -7.61
N THR A 223 5.19 -3.56 -6.48
CA THR A 223 6.40 -2.92 -5.93
C THR A 223 7.50 -3.96 -5.65
N GLU A 224 7.16 -5.06 -4.98
CA GLU A 224 8.12 -6.16 -4.71
C GLU A 224 8.67 -6.76 -6.02
N MET A 225 7.78 -7.08 -6.97
CA MET A 225 8.14 -7.61 -8.30
C MET A 225 9.09 -6.66 -9.04
N ARG A 226 8.84 -5.35 -8.99
CA ARG A 226 9.69 -4.32 -9.62
C ARG A 226 11.07 -4.25 -8.99
N LEU A 227 11.16 -4.29 -7.67
CA LEU A 227 12.45 -4.25 -6.95
C LEU A 227 13.29 -5.50 -7.24
N ILE A 228 12.66 -6.65 -7.43
CA ILE A 228 13.34 -7.88 -7.87
C ILE A 228 13.76 -7.76 -9.34
N ALA A 229 12.86 -7.33 -10.23
CA ALA A 229 13.13 -7.20 -11.65
C ALA A 229 14.26 -6.19 -11.94
N ASP A 230 14.36 -5.09 -11.18
CA ASP A 230 15.44 -4.11 -11.28
C ASP A 230 16.82 -4.74 -11.02
N GLN A 231 16.91 -5.69 -10.10
CA GLN A 231 18.16 -6.40 -9.81
C GLN A 231 18.53 -7.36 -10.92
N VAL A 232 17.55 -8.12 -11.42
CA VAL A 232 17.73 -8.99 -12.59
C VAL A 232 18.16 -8.17 -13.80
N ALA A 233 17.53 -7.02 -14.02
CA ALA A 233 17.85 -6.12 -15.12
C ALA A 233 19.30 -5.65 -15.06
N LYS A 234 19.75 -5.20 -13.89
CA LYS A 234 21.15 -4.77 -13.67
C LYS A 234 22.15 -5.91 -13.84
N LYS A 235 21.81 -7.13 -13.41
CA LYS A 235 22.71 -8.29 -13.50
C LYS A 235 22.91 -8.77 -14.95
N HIS A 236 21.86 -8.67 -15.77
CA HIS A 236 21.82 -9.22 -17.13
C HIS A 236 21.82 -8.13 -18.22
N ASP A 237 22.16 -6.89 -17.87
CA ASP A 237 22.18 -5.73 -18.77
C ASP A 237 20.88 -5.53 -19.57
N LEU A 238 19.73 -5.74 -18.91
CA LEU A 238 18.40 -5.55 -19.49
C LEU A 238 17.85 -4.17 -19.14
N HIS A 239 16.98 -3.64 -20.00
CA HIS A 239 16.23 -2.43 -19.72
C HIS A 239 14.88 -2.79 -19.07
N LEU A 240 14.65 -2.30 -17.85
CA LEU A 240 13.38 -2.42 -17.14
C LEU A 240 12.43 -1.28 -17.52
N GLN A 241 11.19 -1.61 -17.84
CA GLN A 241 10.08 -0.65 -18.03
C GLN A 241 8.88 -1.09 -17.20
N GLU A 242 8.10 -0.14 -16.71
CA GLU A 242 6.86 -0.36 -15.96
C GLU A 242 5.63 -0.12 -16.85
N GLN A 243 4.54 -0.82 -16.57
CA GLN A 243 3.20 -0.62 -17.15
C GLN A 243 3.19 -0.59 -18.70
N VAL A 244 3.80 -1.59 -19.33
CA VAL A 244 4.00 -1.64 -20.78
C VAL A 244 2.77 -2.16 -21.52
N PRO A 245 2.12 -1.35 -22.39
CA PRO A 245 0.96 -1.79 -23.16
C PRO A 245 1.37 -2.77 -24.26
N VAL A 246 0.55 -3.80 -24.45
CA VAL A 246 0.69 -4.80 -25.52
C VAL A 246 -0.47 -4.64 -26.48
N GLN A 247 -0.15 -4.47 -27.76
CA GLN A 247 -1.13 -4.33 -28.83
C GLN A 247 -0.92 -5.45 -29.86
N ALA A 248 -2.02 -5.98 -30.40
CA ALA A 248 -2.01 -6.80 -31.61
C ALA A 248 -2.95 -6.21 -32.64
N ASN A 249 -2.49 -6.14 -33.89
CA ASN A 249 -3.26 -5.58 -35.00
C ASN A 249 -3.87 -4.20 -34.68
N GLY A 250 -3.12 -3.34 -33.98
CA GLY A 250 -3.58 -2.00 -33.55
C GLY A 250 -4.62 -1.99 -32.42
N ARG A 251 -4.94 -3.13 -31.81
CA ARG A 251 -5.85 -3.24 -30.67
C ARG A 251 -5.10 -3.55 -29.38
N TRP A 252 -5.51 -2.93 -28.29
CA TRP A 252 -4.99 -3.23 -26.95
C TRP A 252 -5.41 -4.63 -26.51
N ILE A 253 -4.43 -5.46 -26.16
CA ILE A 253 -4.65 -6.82 -25.64
C ILE A 253 -4.58 -6.81 -24.12
N THR A 254 -3.48 -6.29 -23.59
CA THR A 254 -3.15 -6.29 -22.16
C THR A 254 -2.12 -5.21 -21.86
N ARG A 255 -1.78 -5.06 -20.59
CA ARG A 255 -0.65 -4.27 -20.10
C ARG A 255 0.17 -5.17 -19.19
N PHE A 256 1.46 -5.29 -19.47
CA PHE A 256 2.38 -5.93 -18.55
C PHE A 256 2.70 -4.99 -17.41
N ASP A 257 2.74 -5.51 -16.18
CA ASP A 257 3.13 -4.72 -15.02
C ASP A 257 4.57 -4.24 -15.18
N LEU A 258 5.45 -5.09 -15.71
CA LEU A 258 6.84 -4.77 -16.04
C LEU A 258 7.26 -5.39 -17.37
N ALA A 259 8.28 -4.83 -18.00
CA ALA A 259 8.98 -5.44 -19.12
C ALA A 259 10.49 -5.43 -18.89
N LEU A 260 11.15 -6.53 -19.21
CA LEU A 260 12.60 -6.61 -19.34
C LEU A 260 12.93 -6.70 -20.83
N ILE A 261 13.78 -5.81 -21.33
CA ILE A 261 14.10 -5.70 -22.75
C ILE A 261 15.60 -5.87 -22.94
N CYS A 262 16.00 -6.87 -23.73
CA CYS A 262 17.41 -7.04 -24.10
C CYS A 262 17.78 -5.98 -25.14
N PRO A 263 18.75 -5.09 -24.86
CA PRO A 263 19.11 -4.00 -25.77
C PRO A 263 19.73 -4.50 -27.08
N VAL A 264 20.44 -5.63 -27.03
CA VAL A 264 21.16 -6.20 -28.18
C VAL A 264 20.22 -6.98 -29.09
N SER A 265 19.54 -8.01 -28.57
CA SER A 265 18.66 -8.87 -29.38
C SER A 265 17.28 -8.26 -29.64
N ARG A 266 16.94 -7.17 -28.95
CA ARG A 266 15.59 -6.57 -28.91
C ARG A 266 14.50 -7.54 -28.41
N GLN A 267 14.89 -8.68 -27.82
CA GLN A 267 13.94 -9.59 -27.20
C GLN A 267 13.26 -8.92 -26.02
N ARG A 268 11.93 -9.09 -25.93
CA ARG A 268 11.09 -8.48 -24.91
C ARG A 268 10.44 -9.55 -24.05
N PHE A 269 10.52 -9.37 -22.74
CA PHE A 269 9.96 -10.26 -21.73
C PHE A 269 8.96 -9.45 -20.91
N GLY A 270 7.70 -9.85 -20.91
CA GLY A 270 6.63 -9.18 -20.17
C GLY A 270 6.37 -9.89 -18.86
N LEU A 271 6.32 -9.17 -17.75
CA LEU A 271 6.09 -9.71 -16.42
C LEU A 271 4.72 -9.27 -15.91
N MET A 272 3.98 -10.20 -15.30
CA MET A 272 2.67 -9.93 -14.69
C MET A 272 2.60 -10.50 -13.28
N TYR A 273 1.94 -9.79 -12.38
CA TYR A 273 1.57 -10.27 -11.06
C TYR A 273 0.09 -10.71 -11.04
N ASP A 274 -0.12 -12.02 -10.91
CA ASP A 274 -1.43 -12.61 -10.71
C ASP A 274 -1.76 -12.60 -9.21
N GLY A 275 -2.53 -11.59 -8.78
CA GLY A 275 -3.05 -11.51 -7.42
C GLY A 275 -4.01 -12.67 -7.09
N ILE A 276 -4.24 -12.90 -5.78
CA ILE A 276 -5.19 -13.92 -5.31
C ILE A 276 -6.60 -13.52 -5.72
N GLN A 277 -7.14 -14.14 -6.76
CA GLN A 277 -8.51 -13.97 -7.21
C GLN A 277 -9.09 -15.34 -7.58
N HIS A 278 -10.34 -15.58 -7.16
CA HIS A 278 -11.04 -16.85 -7.26
C HIS A 278 -10.98 -17.44 -8.69
N TRP A 279 -10.77 -18.75 -8.74
CA TRP A 279 -10.52 -19.58 -9.92
C TRP A 279 -11.73 -19.65 -10.88
N ASP A 280 -11.98 -18.58 -11.62
CA ASP A 280 -13.03 -18.56 -12.65
C ASP A 280 -12.49 -19.08 -14.00
N TYR A 281 -13.17 -20.09 -14.55
CA TYR A 281 -12.88 -20.71 -15.84
C TYR A 281 -12.85 -19.69 -16.99
N GLY A 282 -13.71 -18.66 -16.95
CA GLY A 282 -13.75 -17.60 -17.97
C GLY A 282 -12.47 -16.79 -18.05
N ARG A 283 -11.78 -16.57 -16.92
CA ARG A 283 -10.52 -15.83 -16.89
C ARG A 283 -9.34 -16.62 -17.42
N ARG A 284 -9.29 -17.94 -17.19
CA ARG A 284 -8.24 -18.79 -17.77
C ARG A 284 -8.20 -18.74 -19.28
N ASN A 285 -9.36 -18.80 -19.93
CA ASN A 285 -9.45 -18.70 -21.39
C ASN A 285 -8.98 -17.33 -21.88
N LYS A 286 -9.32 -16.27 -21.14
CA LYS A 286 -8.84 -14.91 -21.43
C LYS A 286 -7.31 -14.80 -21.25
N ASP A 287 -6.77 -15.32 -20.16
CA ASP A 287 -5.33 -15.27 -19.86
C ASP A 287 -4.50 -16.09 -20.85
N ALA A 288 -4.98 -17.29 -21.21
CA ALA A 288 -4.37 -18.10 -22.24
C ALA A 288 -4.36 -17.38 -23.60
N ARG A 289 -5.47 -16.70 -23.94
CA ARG A 289 -5.56 -15.90 -25.16
C ARG A 289 -4.59 -14.71 -25.14
N ILE A 290 -4.50 -13.98 -24.03
CA ILE A 290 -3.56 -12.87 -23.84
C ILE A 290 -2.12 -13.35 -24.04
N ASN A 291 -1.76 -14.48 -23.43
CA ASN A 291 -0.40 -15.03 -23.56
C ASN A 291 -0.09 -15.40 -25.02
N LEU A 292 -1.02 -16.05 -25.72
CA LEU A 292 -0.86 -16.42 -27.12
C LEU A 292 -0.69 -15.17 -28.00
N ASP A 293 -1.58 -14.19 -27.86
CA ASP A 293 -1.53 -12.97 -28.66
C ASP A 293 -0.24 -12.17 -28.36
N ALA A 294 0.20 -12.08 -27.09
CA ALA A 294 1.47 -11.45 -26.74
C ALA A 294 2.68 -12.18 -27.37
N THR A 295 2.67 -13.52 -27.39
CA THR A 295 3.73 -14.31 -28.03
C THR A 295 3.77 -14.13 -29.54
N ILE A 296 2.60 -14.05 -30.20
CA ILE A 296 2.52 -13.71 -31.63
C ILE A 296 3.16 -12.34 -31.89
N GLU A 297 2.95 -11.37 -30.99
CA GLU A 297 3.56 -10.04 -31.06
C GLU A 297 5.03 -10.01 -30.60
N GLY A 298 5.68 -11.17 -30.43
CA GLY A 298 7.10 -11.28 -30.12
C GLY A 298 7.47 -11.03 -28.66
N TRP A 299 6.51 -11.12 -27.74
CA TRP A 299 6.74 -11.07 -26.30
C TRP A 299 6.89 -12.46 -25.68
N VAL A 300 7.72 -12.57 -24.66
CA VAL A 300 7.75 -13.74 -23.77
C VAL A 300 7.03 -13.36 -22.46
N PRO A 301 5.76 -13.75 -22.27
CA PRO A 301 5.03 -13.46 -21.04
C PRO A 301 5.48 -14.39 -19.90
N LEU A 302 5.76 -13.80 -18.74
CA LEU A 302 6.18 -14.46 -17.50
C LEU A 302 5.23 -14.02 -16.38
N ARG A 303 4.56 -14.96 -15.73
CA ARG A 303 3.55 -14.66 -14.69
C ARG A 303 4.03 -15.11 -13.32
N PHE A 304 3.86 -14.24 -12.33
CA PHE A 304 4.20 -14.47 -10.94
C PHE A 304 2.97 -14.36 -10.06
N SER A 305 2.86 -15.23 -9.06
CA SER A 305 1.79 -15.22 -8.07
C SER A 305 2.38 -14.95 -6.69
N SER A 306 1.54 -14.86 -5.65
CA SER A 306 2.02 -14.83 -4.26
C SER A 306 2.92 -16.01 -3.89
N ALA A 307 2.80 -17.16 -4.57
CA ALA A 307 3.59 -18.35 -4.30
C ALA A 307 4.94 -18.37 -5.04
N SER A 308 5.02 -17.80 -6.25
CA SER A 308 6.26 -17.79 -7.04
C SER A 308 7.07 -16.50 -6.91
N LEU A 309 6.47 -15.41 -6.41
CA LEU A 309 7.18 -14.15 -6.17
C LEU A 309 8.39 -14.31 -5.23
N PRO A 310 8.36 -15.12 -4.15
CA PRO A 310 9.52 -15.33 -3.28
C PRO A 310 10.75 -15.93 -3.97
N THR A 311 10.58 -16.67 -5.07
CA THR A 311 11.67 -17.31 -5.84
C THR A 311 11.94 -16.63 -7.18
N MET A 312 11.29 -15.49 -7.42
CA MET A 312 11.31 -14.81 -8.72
C MET A 312 12.72 -14.45 -9.17
N PHE A 313 13.59 -14.02 -8.25
CA PHE A 313 14.97 -13.67 -8.59
C PHE A 313 15.71 -14.88 -9.14
N GLU A 314 15.72 -16.01 -8.41
CA GLU A 314 16.40 -17.23 -8.82
C GLU A 314 15.84 -17.79 -10.12
N ASP A 315 14.52 -17.73 -10.29
CA ASP A 315 13.85 -18.22 -11.49
C ASP A 315 14.21 -17.40 -12.73
N LEU A 316 14.18 -16.07 -12.62
CA LEU A 316 14.56 -15.17 -13.70
C LEU A 316 16.06 -15.20 -13.97
N ASP A 317 16.90 -15.26 -12.94
CA ASP A 317 18.34 -15.35 -13.08
C ASP A 317 18.73 -16.60 -13.88
N ARG A 318 18.21 -17.75 -13.46
CA ARG A 318 18.40 -19.03 -14.17
C ARG A 318 17.87 -18.96 -15.60
N PHE A 319 16.73 -18.30 -15.83
CA PHE A 319 16.15 -18.13 -17.15
C PHE A 319 17.06 -17.29 -18.06
N PHE A 320 17.48 -16.11 -17.62
CA PHE A 320 18.31 -15.22 -18.42
C PHE A 320 19.73 -15.75 -18.63
N THR A 321 20.33 -16.43 -17.65
CA THR A 321 21.59 -17.14 -17.85
C THR A 321 21.47 -18.19 -18.98
N ARG A 322 20.33 -18.85 -19.16
CA ARG A 322 20.16 -19.83 -20.25
C ARG A 322 19.85 -19.17 -21.59
N VAL A 323 19.06 -18.10 -21.58
CA VAL A 323 18.54 -17.47 -22.80
C VAL A 323 19.55 -16.50 -23.42
N LEU A 324 20.32 -15.77 -22.62
CA LEU A 324 21.28 -14.77 -23.09
C LEU A 324 22.69 -15.32 -23.34
N SER A 325 22.98 -16.54 -22.89
CA SER A 325 24.25 -17.24 -23.18
C SER A 325 24.26 -17.91 -24.56
N ARG A 326 23.20 -17.74 -25.35
CA ARG A 326 23.04 -18.25 -26.72
C ARG A 326 23.03 -17.09 -27.69
#